data_AF-A0A9C8SY02-F1
#
_entry.id   AF-A0A9C8SY02-F1
#
_cell.length_a   1.000
_cell.length_b   1.000
_cell.length_c   1.000
_cell.angle_alpha   90.00
_cell.angle_beta   90.00
_cell.angle_gamma   90.00
#
_symmetry.space_group_name_H-M   'P 1'
#
loop_
_entity.id
_entity.type
_entity.pdbx_description
1 polymer ?
#
loop_
_entity_poly.entity_id
_entity_poly.type
_entity_poly.pdbx_seq_one_letter_code
_entity_poly.pdbx_strand_id
1 'polypeptide(L)'
;MHHPWRRLIPVLACCCLLPALVAGPGRAAPPISRQAAALMGKARPRLERELAGRGLHLGAPIFIRIFKIPATLEVWMHKGAAFTLFKKYPICSYSGFPGPKLHEGDWQSPEGFYSVPASRMNPNSSYHLAFNIGYPNEFDQQWSRTGSSIMVHGECSSRGCFAMGNPGMEEIYLLAHSALAAGQQQFSVHVFPFPLTDANLAKYRSSPWIDFWQSLQPGYLAFERTRTVPVITVQNGAYVVREAATRLALVRTGKKGGDDGGD
;
A
#
# COMPACT_ATOMS: atom_id res chain seq x y z
N MET A 1 -70.39 -23.66 -50.28
CA MET A 1 -69.83 -22.34 -49.95
C MET A 1 -69.42 -22.35 -48.49
N HIS A 2 -68.17 -22.66 -48.16
CA HIS A 2 -67.61 -22.46 -46.81
C HIS A 2 -66.12 -22.13 -46.95
N HIS A 3 -65.74 -20.92 -46.55
CA HIS A 3 -64.36 -20.43 -46.48
C HIS A 3 -63.71 -20.86 -45.15
N PRO A 4 -62.45 -21.33 -45.13
CA PRO A 4 -61.70 -21.44 -43.89
C PRO A 4 -60.91 -20.15 -43.64
N TRP A 5 -61.14 -19.54 -42.47
CA TRP A 5 -60.34 -18.43 -41.94
C TRP A 5 -58.97 -18.91 -41.47
N ARG A 6 -57.91 -18.34 -42.06
CA ARG A 6 -56.52 -18.48 -41.59
C ARG A 6 -56.30 -17.54 -40.40
N ARG A 7 -55.94 -18.08 -39.23
CA ARG A 7 -55.45 -17.28 -38.10
C ARG A 7 -53.94 -17.03 -38.29
N LEU A 8 -53.56 -15.76 -38.39
CA LEU A 8 -52.17 -15.31 -38.38
C LEU A 8 -51.66 -15.27 -36.93
N ILE A 9 -50.52 -15.92 -36.67
CA ILE A 9 -49.80 -15.87 -35.39
C ILE A 9 -48.80 -14.71 -35.48
N PRO A 10 -48.83 -13.69 -34.60
CA PRO A 10 -47.81 -12.65 -34.61
C PRO A 10 -46.54 -13.19 -33.97
N VAL A 11 -45.43 -13.15 -34.70
CA VAL A 11 -44.09 -13.40 -34.15
C VAL A 11 -43.67 -12.16 -33.38
N LEU A 12 -43.73 -12.21 -32.04
CA LEU A 12 -43.14 -11.20 -31.18
C LEU A 12 -41.60 -11.27 -31.31
N ALA A 13 -41.02 -10.27 -31.96
CA ALA A 13 -39.57 -10.07 -31.95
C ALA A 13 -39.13 -9.68 -30.53
N CYS A 14 -38.59 -10.64 -29.78
CA CYS A 14 -37.95 -10.40 -28.49
C CYS A 14 -36.65 -9.63 -28.73
N CYS A 15 -36.74 -8.30 -28.59
CA CYS A 15 -35.59 -7.40 -28.65
C CYS A 15 -34.77 -7.62 -27.36
N CYS A 16 -33.77 -8.50 -27.41
CA CYS A 16 -32.79 -8.68 -26.34
C CYS A 16 -31.98 -7.40 -26.15
N LEU A 17 -32.48 -6.49 -25.30
CA LEU A 17 -31.72 -5.37 -24.77
C LEU A 17 -30.60 -5.93 -23.90
N LEU A 18 -29.42 -6.11 -24.50
CA LEU A 18 -28.19 -6.35 -23.77
C LEU A 18 -27.98 -5.17 -22.82
N PRO A 19 -27.88 -5.38 -21.49
CA PRO A 19 -27.55 -4.29 -20.59
C PRO A 19 -26.16 -3.77 -20.97
N ALA A 20 -26.08 -2.49 -21.33
CA ALA A 20 -24.82 -1.81 -21.52
C ALA A 20 -24.00 -1.96 -20.23
N LEU A 21 -22.83 -2.60 -20.33
CA LEU A 21 -21.86 -2.61 -19.24
C LEU A 21 -21.51 -1.16 -18.95
N VAL A 22 -22.03 -0.62 -17.85
CA VAL A 22 -21.57 0.66 -17.32
C VAL A 22 -20.14 0.43 -16.85
N ALA A 23 -19.17 0.84 -17.66
CA ALA A 23 -17.79 0.91 -17.24
C ALA A 23 -17.73 1.83 -16.01
N GLY A 24 -17.48 1.24 -14.84
CA GLY A 24 -17.21 2.01 -13.63
C GLY A 24 -16.06 3.00 -13.88
N PRO A 25 -15.98 4.10 -13.11
CA PRO A 25 -14.96 5.13 -13.32
C PRO A 25 -13.58 4.48 -13.45
N GLY A 26 -12.96 4.68 -14.62
CA GLY A 26 -11.66 4.10 -14.95
C GLY A 26 -10.65 4.45 -13.88
N ARG A 27 -10.01 3.44 -13.29
CA ARG A 27 -8.97 3.62 -12.28
C ARG A 27 -7.86 4.50 -12.85
N ALA A 28 -7.53 5.59 -12.14
CA ALA A 28 -6.47 6.49 -12.56
C ALA A 28 -5.13 5.74 -12.53
N ALA A 29 -4.49 5.61 -13.69
CA ALA A 29 -3.13 5.09 -13.78
C ALA A 29 -2.16 5.98 -12.99
N PRO A 30 -1.09 5.42 -12.41
CA PRO A 30 -0.06 6.25 -11.78
C PRO A 30 0.56 7.21 -12.80
N PRO A 31 0.83 8.48 -12.41
CA PRO A 31 1.44 9.46 -13.29
C PRO A 31 2.86 9.05 -13.68
N ILE A 32 3.22 9.34 -14.93
CA ILE A 32 4.53 9.05 -15.50
C ILE A 32 5.02 10.24 -16.35
N SER A 33 6.27 10.64 -16.15
CA SER A 33 6.97 11.63 -16.98
C SER A 33 7.91 10.94 -17.96
N ARG A 34 8.38 11.66 -18.99
CA ARG A 34 9.39 11.12 -19.92
C ARG A 34 10.67 10.71 -19.17
N GLN A 35 11.10 11.54 -18.22
CA GLN A 35 12.26 11.24 -17.38
C GLN A 35 12.04 9.99 -16.54
N ALA A 36 10.89 9.89 -15.84
CA ALA A 36 10.57 8.72 -15.03
C ALA A 36 10.50 7.44 -15.86
N ALA A 37 9.90 7.50 -17.06
CA ALA A 37 9.86 6.38 -17.99
C ALA A 37 11.28 5.91 -18.40
N ALA A 38 12.18 6.86 -18.70
CA ALA A 38 13.56 6.54 -19.06
C ALA A 38 14.34 5.92 -17.89
N LEU A 39 14.23 6.47 -16.67
CA LEU A 39 14.87 5.94 -15.47
C LEU A 39 14.37 4.52 -15.14
N MET A 40 13.04 4.34 -15.13
CA MET A 40 12.42 3.03 -14.95
C MET A 40 12.83 2.03 -16.03
N GLY A 41 12.95 2.46 -17.29
CA GLY A 41 13.41 1.64 -18.40
C GLY A 41 14.85 1.13 -18.20
N LYS A 42 15.73 1.96 -17.63
CA LYS A 42 17.11 1.56 -17.28
C LYS A 42 17.16 0.56 -16.13
N ALA A 43 16.37 0.77 -15.07
CA ALA A 43 16.37 -0.10 -13.89
C ALA A 43 15.69 -1.46 -14.14
N ARG A 44 14.70 -1.49 -15.04
CA ARG A 44 13.81 -2.65 -15.26
C ARG A 44 14.52 -3.97 -15.54
N PRO A 45 15.45 -4.11 -16.51
CA PRO A 45 15.99 -5.43 -16.87
C PRO A 45 16.74 -6.09 -15.72
N ARG A 46 17.49 -5.32 -14.92
CA ARG A 46 18.18 -5.84 -13.74
C ARG A 46 17.17 -6.26 -12.66
N LEU A 47 16.18 -5.41 -12.40
CA LEU A 47 15.21 -5.66 -11.34
C LEU A 47 14.31 -6.86 -11.66
N GLU A 48 13.88 -7.02 -12.91
CA GLU A 48 13.10 -8.18 -13.35
C GLU A 48 13.86 -9.50 -13.17
N ARG A 49 15.17 -9.54 -13.48
CA ARG A 49 16.01 -10.71 -13.20
C ARG A 49 16.12 -11.01 -11.71
N GLU A 50 16.32 -9.98 -10.88
CA GLU A 50 16.41 -10.13 -9.42
C GLU A 50 15.10 -10.65 -8.82
N LEU A 51 13.96 -10.17 -9.31
CA LEU A 51 12.63 -10.63 -8.92
C LEU A 51 12.37 -12.07 -9.35
N ALA A 52 12.66 -12.41 -10.61
CA ALA A 52 12.46 -13.75 -11.16
C ALA A 52 13.23 -14.81 -10.37
N GLY A 53 14.49 -14.51 -9.98
CA GLY A 53 15.29 -15.38 -9.12
C GLY A 53 14.69 -15.66 -7.74
N ARG A 54 13.72 -14.86 -7.29
CA ARG A 54 12.97 -15.03 -6.04
C ARG A 54 11.54 -15.53 -6.25
N GLY A 55 11.15 -15.83 -7.49
CA GLY A 55 9.78 -16.17 -7.87
C GLY A 55 8.79 -15.01 -7.63
N LEU A 56 9.25 -13.78 -7.82
CA LEU A 56 8.48 -12.55 -7.81
C LEU A 56 8.40 -11.97 -9.23
N HIS A 57 7.46 -11.07 -9.46
CA HIS A 57 7.32 -10.37 -10.75
C HIS A 57 6.96 -8.91 -10.52
N LEU A 58 7.34 -8.04 -11.47
CA LEU A 58 6.90 -6.64 -11.46
C LEU A 58 5.38 -6.58 -11.62
N GLY A 59 4.75 -5.68 -10.87
CA GLY A 59 3.29 -5.55 -10.82
C GLY A 59 2.62 -6.33 -9.68
N ALA A 60 3.33 -7.24 -9.01
CA ALA A 60 2.81 -7.83 -7.79
C ALA A 60 2.55 -6.74 -6.71
N PRO A 61 1.47 -6.85 -5.92
CA PRO A 61 1.19 -5.90 -4.86
C PRO A 61 2.38 -5.73 -3.90
N ILE A 62 2.68 -4.48 -3.55
CA ILE A 62 3.78 -4.14 -2.64
C ILE A 62 3.29 -3.63 -1.30
N PHE A 63 4.16 -3.74 -0.31
CA PHE A 63 4.03 -3.18 1.03
C PHE A 63 5.40 -2.66 1.47
N ILE A 64 5.46 -1.46 2.08
CA ILE A 64 6.71 -0.84 2.50
C ILE A 64 6.74 -0.71 4.02
N ARG A 65 7.90 -1.01 4.60
CA ARG A 65 8.22 -0.67 6.00
C ARG A 65 9.44 0.21 6.05
N ILE A 66 9.42 1.22 6.90
CA ILE A 66 10.53 2.14 7.13
C ILE A 66 10.89 2.06 8.61
N PHE A 67 12.16 1.85 8.89
CA PHE A 67 12.72 1.85 10.24
C PHE A 67 13.74 2.98 10.35
N LYS A 68 13.51 3.94 11.24
CA LYS A 68 14.47 5.02 11.50
C LYS A 68 15.79 4.49 12.03
N ILE A 69 15.72 3.49 12.92
CA ILE A 69 16.86 2.69 13.36
C ILE A 69 16.66 1.26 12.85
N PRO A 70 17.55 0.72 11.98
CA PRO A 70 18.87 1.22 11.61
C PRO A 70 18.89 1.96 10.24
N ALA A 71 17.97 2.90 10.00
CA ALA A 71 17.84 3.63 8.73
C ALA A 71 17.61 2.70 7.52
N THR A 72 16.51 1.94 7.55
CA THR A 72 16.21 0.92 6.54
C THR A 72 14.78 1.01 6.01
N LEU A 73 14.63 0.99 4.68
CA LEU A 73 13.36 0.81 4.00
C LEU A 73 13.28 -0.61 3.44
N GLU A 74 12.26 -1.36 3.82
CA GLU A 74 11.98 -2.70 3.32
C GLU A 74 10.86 -2.64 2.28
N VAL A 75 11.06 -3.31 1.14
CA VAL A 75 10.00 -3.58 0.17
C VAL A 75 9.60 -5.05 0.27
N TRP A 76 8.33 -5.27 0.57
CA TRP A 76 7.68 -6.57 0.63
C TRP A 76 6.77 -6.71 -0.59
N MET A 77 6.71 -7.90 -1.17
CA MET A 77 5.91 -8.18 -2.36
C MET A 77 5.04 -9.41 -2.14
N HIS A 78 3.80 -9.32 -2.58
CA HIS A 78 2.83 -10.40 -2.46
C HIS A 78 3.22 -11.60 -3.35
N LYS A 79 3.23 -12.79 -2.76
CA LYS A 79 3.54 -14.07 -3.41
C LYS A 79 2.66 -15.17 -2.81
N GLY A 80 1.79 -15.75 -3.64
CA GLY A 80 0.84 -16.77 -3.17
C GLY A 80 -0.20 -16.17 -2.24
N ALA A 81 -0.16 -16.53 -0.95
CA ALA A 81 -1.12 -16.09 0.07
C ALA A 81 -0.61 -14.98 0.99
N ALA A 82 0.67 -14.59 0.87
CA ALA A 82 1.33 -13.70 1.83
C ALA A 82 2.37 -12.80 1.16
N PHE A 83 2.87 -11.82 1.89
CA PHE A 83 3.99 -10.98 1.49
C PHE A 83 5.32 -11.64 1.86
N THR A 84 6.26 -11.62 0.92
CA THR A 84 7.66 -11.99 1.16
C THR A 84 8.54 -10.75 1.08
N LEU A 85 9.60 -10.72 1.88
CA LEU A 85 10.60 -9.65 1.76
C LEU A 85 11.30 -9.79 0.42
N PHE A 86 11.22 -8.74 -0.41
CA PHE A 86 12.01 -8.66 -1.62
C PHE A 86 13.40 -8.14 -1.28
N LYS A 87 13.48 -6.93 -0.72
CA LYS A 87 14.75 -6.23 -0.51
C LYS A 87 14.68 -5.20 0.61
N LYS A 88 15.84 -4.95 1.23
CA LYS A 88 16.08 -3.85 2.17
C LYS A 88 16.99 -2.82 1.50
N TYR A 89 16.64 -1.55 1.62
CA TYR A 89 17.38 -0.42 1.10
C TYR A 89 17.86 0.44 2.28
N PRO A 90 19.15 0.79 2.35
CA PRO A 90 19.62 1.77 3.32
C PRO A 90 18.98 3.13 3.00
N ILE A 91 18.53 3.84 4.04
CA ILE A 91 18.06 5.21 3.95
C ILE A 91 19.29 6.11 4.04
N CYS A 92 19.54 6.89 3.00
CA CYS A 92 20.65 7.82 2.93
C CYS A 92 20.57 8.91 4.02
N SER A 93 19.38 9.48 4.18
CA SER A 93 19.12 10.55 5.13
C SER A 93 17.63 10.60 5.49
N TYR A 94 17.35 10.86 6.76
CA TYR A 94 16.03 11.26 7.26
C TYR A 94 16.22 12.28 8.38
N SER A 95 15.17 13.00 8.76
CA SER A 95 15.29 14.08 9.76
C SER A 95 14.72 13.68 11.12
N GLY A 96 15.33 14.23 12.16
CA GLY A 96 14.95 14.03 13.55
C GLY A 96 15.43 12.70 14.14
N PHE A 97 14.92 12.38 15.32
CA PHE A 97 15.27 11.17 16.08
C PHE A 97 14.09 10.18 16.08
N PRO A 98 14.21 8.98 16.68
CA PRO A 98 13.03 8.17 17.00
C PRO A 98 12.01 8.99 17.82
N GLY A 99 10.78 9.03 17.33
CA GLY A 99 9.68 9.88 17.82
C GLY A 99 8.76 10.33 16.68
N PRO A 100 7.47 10.60 16.94
CA PRO A 100 6.53 11.08 15.93
C PRO A 100 6.85 12.50 15.47
N LYS A 101 6.46 12.81 14.23
CA LYS A 101 6.30 14.20 13.77
C LYS A 101 5.07 14.80 14.46
N LEU A 102 5.14 16.03 14.96
CA LEU A 102 4.06 16.70 15.68
C LEU A 102 3.58 17.97 14.99
N HIS A 103 4.47 18.77 14.40
CA HIS A 103 4.07 20.03 13.78
C HIS A 103 4.90 20.37 12.55
N GLU A 104 4.38 21.28 11.73
CA GLU A 104 5.13 21.81 10.60
C GLU A 104 6.45 22.47 11.05
N GLY A 105 7.54 22.19 10.33
CA GLY A 105 8.85 22.75 10.68
C GLY A 105 9.57 22.12 11.87
N ASP A 106 9.05 21.05 12.47
CA ASP A 106 9.73 20.32 13.57
C ASP A 106 10.93 19.46 13.13
N TRP A 107 11.22 19.42 11.82
CA TRP A 107 12.31 18.64 11.22
C TRP A 107 12.27 17.15 11.58
N GLN A 108 11.08 16.61 11.83
CA GLN A 108 10.90 15.23 12.26
C GLN A 108 10.25 14.42 11.14
N SER A 109 10.88 13.32 10.72
CA SER A 109 10.18 12.31 9.91
C SER A 109 9.13 11.61 10.79
N PRO A 110 7.92 11.33 10.27
CA PRO A 110 6.84 10.77 11.07
C PRO A 110 7.04 9.30 11.41
N GLU A 111 6.18 8.78 12.27
CA GLU A 111 6.04 7.37 12.63
C GLU A 111 4.55 7.04 12.65
N GLY A 112 4.14 5.89 12.13
CA GLY A 112 2.73 5.55 11.98
C GLY A 112 2.42 4.70 10.75
N PHE A 113 1.14 4.64 10.42
CA PHE A 113 0.61 3.84 9.30
C PHE A 113 0.06 4.77 8.21
N TYR A 114 0.59 4.64 7.00
CA TYR A 114 0.26 5.51 5.87
C TYR A 114 -0.08 4.72 4.61
N SER A 115 -0.65 5.39 3.61
CA SER A 115 -1.05 4.76 2.35
C SER A 115 -0.80 5.67 1.15
N VAL A 116 -0.33 5.06 0.06
CA VAL A 116 0.07 5.78 -1.15
C VAL A 116 -0.77 5.29 -2.34
N PRO A 117 -1.80 6.05 -2.75
CA PRO A 117 -2.50 5.81 -4.01
C PRO A 117 -1.69 6.36 -5.21
N ALA A 118 -2.13 6.04 -6.41
CA ALA A 118 -1.56 6.53 -7.67
C ALA A 118 -1.33 8.05 -7.72
N SER A 119 -2.26 8.84 -7.18
CA SER A 119 -2.18 10.31 -7.16
C SER A 119 -1.05 10.87 -6.29
N ARG A 120 -0.43 10.06 -5.44
CA ARG A 120 0.72 10.46 -4.58
C ARG A 120 2.08 10.13 -5.18
N MET A 121 2.13 9.50 -6.35
CA MET A 121 3.37 9.32 -7.11
C MET A 121 3.78 10.66 -7.75
N ASN A 122 5.06 10.99 -7.67
CA ASN A 122 5.64 12.21 -8.23
C ASN A 122 6.80 11.88 -9.19
N PRO A 123 6.51 11.75 -10.50
CA PRO A 123 7.52 11.45 -11.51
C PRO A 123 8.40 12.67 -11.88
N ASN A 124 8.05 13.87 -11.41
CA ASN A 124 8.75 15.14 -11.70
C ASN A 124 9.40 15.72 -10.43
N SER A 125 9.72 14.87 -9.45
CA SER A 125 10.39 15.32 -8.22
C SER A 125 11.71 16.00 -8.54
N SER A 126 11.92 17.19 -7.96
CA SER A 126 13.22 17.88 -8.01
C SER A 126 14.34 17.13 -7.29
N TYR A 127 14.00 16.09 -6.50
CA TYR A 127 14.94 15.24 -5.75
C TYR A 127 15.01 13.80 -6.32
N HIS A 128 14.89 13.66 -7.64
CA HIS A 128 14.99 12.38 -8.37
C HIS A 128 13.94 11.32 -7.99
N LEU A 129 12.76 11.38 -8.64
CA LEU A 129 11.59 10.52 -8.37
C LEU A 129 11.11 10.60 -6.91
N ALA A 130 9.80 10.60 -6.68
CA ALA A 130 9.31 10.56 -5.30
C ALA A 130 7.90 10.02 -5.21
N PHE A 131 7.48 9.65 -4.01
CA PHE A 131 6.06 9.56 -3.68
C PHE A 131 5.80 10.12 -2.29
N ASN A 132 4.63 10.72 -2.11
CA ASN A 132 4.19 11.24 -0.82
C ASN A 132 3.59 10.08 0.01
N ILE A 133 4.06 9.88 1.23
CA ILE A 133 3.57 8.77 2.06
C ILE A 133 2.15 9.00 2.54
N GLY A 134 1.73 10.27 2.69
CA GLY A 134 0.39 10.61 3.14
C GLY A 134 0.25 11.15 4.55
N TYR A 135 1.31 11.71 5.11
CA TYR A 135 1.22 12.43 6.37
C TYR A 135 0.52 13.80 6.17
N PRO A 136 -0.34 14.24 7.10
CA PRO A 136 -0.80 13.53 8.30
C PRO A 136 -1.87 12.47 7.97
N ASN A 137 -1.83 11.31 8.65
CA ASN A 137 -2.91 10.32 8.56
C ASN A 137 -4.09 10.70 9.49
N GLU A 138 -5.10 9.84 9.63
CA GLU A 138 -6.25 10.08 10.52
C GLU A 138 -5.84 10.23 11.99
N PHE A 139 -4.89 9.42 12.46
CA PHE A 139 -4.39 9.47 13.84
C PHE A 139 -3.69 10.81 14.08
N ASP A 140 -2.83 11.21 13.14
CA ASP A 140 -2.11 12.47 13.21
C ASP A 140 -3.08 13.66 13.28
N GLN A 141 -4.16 13.63 12.49
CA GLN A 141 -5.21 14.66 12.51
C GLN A 141 -6.00 14.69 13.83
N GLN A 142 -6.39 13.54 14.39
CA GLN A 142 -7.10 13.47 15.67
C GLN A 142 -6.25 13.99 16.85
N TRP A 143 -4.92 13.89 16.74
CA TRP A 143 -3.96 14.47 17.68
C TRP A 143 -3.50 15.88 17.30
N SER A 144 -4.21 16.55 16.38
CA SER A 144 -3.93 17.92 15.91
C SER A 144 -2.50 18.14 15.42
N ARG A 145 -1.87 17.08 14.88
CA ARG A 145 -0.52 17.17 14.32
C ARG A 145 -0.56 17.86 12.96
N THR A 146 0.41 18.72 12.71
CA THR A 146 0.47 19.54 11.48
C THR A 146 1.70 19.24 10.62
N GLY A 147 1.75 19.87 9.45
CA GLY A 147 2.74 19.63 8.41
C GLY A 147 2.19 18.82 7.26
N SER A 148 3.01 18.62 6.22
CA SER A 148 2.62 17.90 5.01
C SER A 148 3.85 17.37 4.27
N SER A 149 3.63 16.82 3.07
CA SER A 149 4.70 16.61 2.07
C SER A 149 5.87 15.75 2.54
N ILE A 150 5.57 14.72 3.33
CA ILE A 150 6.57 13.71 3.70
C ILE A 150 6.76 12.75 2.52
N MET A 151 7.92 12.84 1.89
CA MET A 151 8.25 12.09 0.69
C MET A 151 9.20 10.92 0.99
N VAL A 152 9.11 9.87 0.17
CA VAL A 152 10.23 8.97 -0.10
C VAL A 152 10.77 9.36 -1.47
N HIS A 153 12.05 9.71 -1.57
CA HIS A 153 12.63 10.27 -2.79
C HIS A 153 14.09 9.86 -3.00
N GLY A 154 14.65 10.19 -4.16
CA GLY A 154 16.06 9.99 -4.50
C GLY A 154 16.97 11.00 -3.79
N GLU A 155 18.17 11.21 -4.32
CA GLU A 155 19.23 12.00 -3.68
C GLU A 155 19.52 11.55 -2.23
N CYS A 156 20.42 12.26 -1.54
CA CYS A 156 20.80 11.93 -0.15
C CYS A 156 20.70 13.14 0.79
N SER A 157 19.82 14.11 0.47
CA SER A 157 19.52 15.28 1.30
C SER A 157 18.07 15.25 1.77
N SER A 158 17.78 15.58 3.04
CA SER A 158 16.42 15.55 3.59
C SER A 158 16.15 16.68 4.58
N ARG A 159 14.92 17.21 4.53
CA ARG A 159 14.35 18.20 5.47
C ARG A 159 13.04 17.68 6.11
N GLY A 160 12.96 16.36 6.37
CA GLY A 160 11.78 15.68 6.95
C GLY A 160 11.36 14.41 6.20
N CYS A 161 11.94 14.17 5.02
CA CYS A 161 11.63 13.06 4.11
C CYS A 161 12.56 11.84 4.34
N PHE A 162 12.32 10.75 3.62
CA PHE A 162 13.21 9.61 3.54
C PHE A 162 13.96 9.61 2.20
N ALA A 163 15.22 10.01 2.22
CA ALA A 163 16.08 10.05 1.04
C ALA A 163 16.73 8.68 0.83
N MET A 164 16.59 8.10 -0.36
CA MET A 164 16.98 6.72 -0.67
C MET A 164 18.22 6.61 -1.56
N GLY A 165 18.76 7.74 -2.03
CA GLY A 165 19.69 7.77 -3.15
C GLY A 165 19.03 7.41 -4.47
N ASN A 166 19.62 7.86 -5.58
CA ASN A 166 19.03 7.69 -6.91
C ASN A 166 18.84 6.21 -7.29
N PRO A 167 19.83 5.30 -7.13
CA PRO A 167 19.67 3.91 -7.53
C PRO A 167 18.59 3.17 -6.71
N GLY A 168 18.54 3.42 -5.39
CA GLY A 168 17.53 2.85 -4.52
C GLY A 168 16.13 3.36 -4.90
N MET A 169 16.00 4.66 -5.12
CA MET A 169 14.73 5.26 -5.49
C MET A 169 14.21 4.80 -6.86
N GLU A 170 15.07 4.60 -7.85
CA GLU A 170 14.66 4.07 -9.16
C GLU A 170 14.02 2.68 -9.05
N GLU A 171 14.61 1.78 -8.26
CA GLU A 171 14.03 0.44 -8.01
C GLU A 171 12.71 0.55 -7.24
N ILE A 172 12.68 1.33 -6.15
CA ILE A 172 11.49 1.51 -5.32
C ILE A 172 10.35 2.13 -6.12
N TYR A 173 10.62 3.18 -6.90
CA TYR A 173 9.62 3.87 -7.73
C TYR A 173 9.09 2.94 -8.81
N LEU A 174 9.95 2.16 -9.47
CA LEU A 174 9.53 1.18 -10.48
C LEU A 174 8.61 0.11 -9.87
N LEU A 175 8.91 -0.40 -8.67
CA LEU A 175 8.07 -1.38 -7.97
C LEU A 175 6.70 -0.79 -7.62
N ALA A 176 6.69 0.39 -7.01
CA ALA A 176 5.48 1.10 -6.61
C ALA A 176 4.60 1.44 -7.82
N HIS A 177 5.19 2.05 -8.85
CA HIS A 177 4.48 2.40 -10.07
C HIS A 177 3.92 1.16 -10.76
N SER A 178 4.70 0.07 -10.86
CA SER A 178 4.25 -1.15 -11.52
C SER A 178 3.10 -1.82 -10.76
N ALA A 179 3.16 -1.88 -9.42
CA ALA A 179 2.09 -2.46 -8.62
C ALA A 179 0.78 -1.67 -8.74
N LEU A 180 0.86 -0.34 -8.72
CA LEU A 180 -0.29 0.54 -8.94
C LEU A 180 -0.86 0.39 -10.36
N ALA A 181 0.00 0.39 -11.38
CA ALA A 181 -0.40 0.19 -12.78
C ALA A 181 -1.02 -1.19 -13.03
N ALA A 182 -0.61 -2.21 -12.26
CA ALA A 182 -1.17 -3.56 -12.29
C ALA A 182 -2.46 -3.73 -11.46
N GLY A 183 -2.97 -2.65 -10.86
CA GLY A 183 -4.29 -2.62 -10.22
C GLY A 183 -4.30 -2.60 -8.69
N GLN A 184 -3.13 -2.58 -8.02
CA GLN A 184 -3.10 -2.25 -6.59
C GLN A 184 -3.63 -0.82 -6.40
N GLN A 185 -4.67 -0.63 -5.59
CA GLN A 185 -5.33 0.69 -5.45
C GLN A 185 -4.44 1.70 -4.72
N GLN A 186 -3.79 1.21 -3.67
CA GLN A 186 -2.80 1.92 -2.88
C GLN A 186 -1.91 0.88 -2.22
N PHE A 187 -0.66 1.25 -1.92
CA PHE A 187 0.22 0.44 -1.09
C PHE A 187 0.35 1.08 0.30
N SER A 188 0.49 0.24 1.32
CA SER A 188 0.70 0.71 2.69
C SER A 188 2.19 0.99 2.93
N VAL A 189 2.45 2.02 3.72
CA VAL A 189 3.78 2.40 4.22
C VAL A 189 3.70 2.45 5.73
N HIS A 190 4.37 1.54 6.43
CA HIS A 190 4.46 1.56 7.88
C HIS A 190 5.81 2.15 8.30
N VAL A 191 5.80 3.15 9.17
CA VAL A 191 7.01 3.83 9.63
C VAL A 191 7.17 3.63 11.12
N PHE A 192 8.30 3.07 11.52
CA PHE A 192 8.59 2.70 12.91
C PHE A 192 9.92 3.30 13.37
N PRO A 193 10.09 3.54 14.67
CA PRO A 193 11.38 3.97 15.23
C PRO A 193 12.46 2.90 15.04
N PHE A 194 12.08 1.63 15.22
CA PHE A 194 12.90 0.41 15.15
C PHE A 194 11.94 -0.79 15.06
N PRO A 195 12.43 -2.03 14.83
CA PRO A 195 11.58 -3.21 14.93
C PRO A 195 10.92 -3.30 16.32
N LEU A 196 9.59 -3.21 16.39
CA LEU A 196 8.82 -3.12 17.64
C LEU A 196 8.68 -4.47 18.38
N THR A 197 9.83 -5.12 18.59
CA THR A 197 9.94 -6.30 19.46
C THR A 197 9.88 -5.87 20.93
N ASP A 198 9.44 -6.77 21.81
CA ASP A 198 9.40 -6.50 23.26
C ASP A 198 10.78 -6.14 23.81
N ALA A 199 11.83 -6.78 23.31
CA ALA A 199 13.22 -6.47 23.67
C ALA A 199 13.61 -5.02 23.32
N ASN A 200 13.22 -4.53 22.13
CA ASN A 200 13.51 -3.15 21.75
C ASN A 200 12.66 -2.15 22.54
N LEU A 201 11.37 -2.43 22.78
CA LEU A 201 10.55 -1.57 23.64
C LEU A 201 11.11 -1.49 25.07
N ALA A 202 11.55 -2.62 25.63
CA ALA A 202 12.20 -2.66 26.94
C ALA A 202 13.53 -1.88 26.96
N LYS A 203 14.29 -1.93 25.86
CA LYS A 203 15.54 -1.16 25.69
C LYS A 203 15.28 0.35 25.71
N TYR A 204 14.21 0.82 25.07
CA TYR A 204 13.87 2.24 24.97
C TYR A 204 12.75 2.69 25.93
N ARG A 205 12.50 1.93 27.01
CA ARG A 205 11.39 2.14 27.94
C ARG A 205 11.32 3.51 28.62
N SER A 206 12.44 4.24 28.68
CA SER A 206 12.51 5.58 29.26
C SER A 206 12.26 6.70 28.25
N SER A 207 11.97 6.37 26.99
CA SER A 207 11.64 7.35 25.97
C SER A 207 10.31 8.04 26.29
N PRO A 208 10.18 9.36 26.07
CA PRO A 208 8.88 10.03 26.19
C PRO A 208 7.85 9.52 25.16
N TRP A 209 8.29 8.78 24.14
CA TRP A 209 7.44 8.23 23.08
C TRP A 209 7.06 6.76 23.31
N ILE A 210 7.37 6.18 24.48
CA ILE A 210 7.15 4.75 24.72
C ILE A 210 5.68 4.35 24.55
N ASP A 211 4.74 5.12 25.08
CA ASP A 211 3.30 4.84 24.96
C ASP A 211 2.83 4.92 23.51
N PHE A 212 3.35 5.90 22.76
CA PHE A 212 3.08 6.01 21.34
C PHE A 212 3.63 4.80 20.56
N TRP A 213 4.84 4.34 20.85
CA TRP A 213 5.41 3.17 20.18
C TRP A 213 4.68 1.87 20.55
N GLN A 214 4.21 1.74 21.78
CA GLN A 214 3.33 0.64 22.20
C GLN A 214 2.01 0.67 21.41
N SER A 215 1.46 1.84 21.10
CA SER A 215 0.27 1.95 20.25
C SER A 215 0.48 1.47 18.81
N LEU A 216 1.72 1.51 18.30
CA LEU A 216 2.08 1.00 16.96
C LEU A 216 2.33 -0.52 16.95
N GLN A 217 2.72 -1.09 18.10
CA GLN A 217 3.19 -2.47 18.20
C GLN A 217 2.17 -3.51 17.70
N PRO A 218 0.85 -3.41 18.00
CA PRO A 218 -0.12 -4.39 17.49
C PRO A 218 -0.13 -4.50 15.95
N GLY A 219 0.03 -3.39 15.25
CA GLY A 219 0.08 -3.37 13.78
C GLY A 219 1.37 -3.97 13.23
N TYR A 220 2.49 -3.74 13.92
CA TYR A 220 3.76 -4.40 13.61
C TYR A 220 3.68 -5.91 13.80
N LEU A 221 3.20 -6.38 14.97
CA LEU A 221 3.13 -7.80 15.31
C LEU A 221 2.12 -8.56 14.45
N ALA A 222 1.00 -7.94 14.07
CA ALA A 222 0.03 -8.54 13.15
C ALA A 222 0.68 -8.93 11.83
N PHE A 223 1.46 -8.03 11.21
CA PHE A 223 2.17 -8.34 9.97
C PHE A 223 3.28 -9.40 10.17
N GLU A 224 4.03 -9.35 11.28
CA GLU A 224 5.06 -10.36 11.55
C GLU A 224 4.50 -11.77 11.69
N ARG A 225 3.30 -11.91 12.29
CA ARG A 225 2.60 -13.18 12.45
C ARG A 225 2.00 -13.70 11.14
N THR A 226 1.27 -12.86 10.41
CA THR A 226 0.44 -13.32 9.29
C THR A 226 1.10 -13.14 7.93
N ARG A 227 2.10 -12.27 7.84
CA ARG A 227 2.68 -11.80 6.56
C ARG A 227 1.63 -11.21 5.62
N THR A 228 0.53 -10.69 6.15
CA THR A 228 -0.49 -9.93 5.43
C THR A 228 -0.59 -8.54 6.02
N VAL A 229 -0.72 -7.51 5.20
CA VAL A 229 -0.85 -6.12 5.69
C VAL A 229 -2.13 -6.02 6.53
N PRO A 230 -2.06 -5.67 7.82
CA PRO A 230 -3.25 -5.52 8.65
C PRO A 230 -4.07 -4.31 8.22
N VAL A 231 -5.37 -4.36 8.49
CA VAL A 231 -6.25 -3.21 8.37
C VAL A 231 -6.06 -2.33 9.61
N ILE A 232 -5.61 -1.10 9.37
CA ILE A 232 -5.42 -0.09 10.42
C ILE A 232 -6.53 0.94 10.30
N THR A 233 -7.22 1.20 11.40
CA THR A 233 -8.20 2.29 11.55
C THR A 233 -7.88 3.08 12.81
N VAL A 234 -8.49 4.25 12.98
CA VAL A 234 -8.34 5.06 14.19
C VAL A 234 -9.69 5.20 14.88
N GLN A 235 -9.74 4.98 16.18
CA GLN A 235 -10.93 5.17 17.00
C GLN A 235 -10.54 5.87 18.29
N ASN A 236 -11.22 6.98 18.62
CA ASN A 236 -10.97 7.75 19.84
C ASN A 236 -9.48 8.08 20.07
N GLY A 237 -8.76 8.50 19.03
CA GLY A 237 -7.33 8.83 19.12
C GLY A 237 -6.39 7.63 19.24
N ALA A 238 -6.86 6.39 19.09
CA ALA A 238 -6.04 5.18 19.18
C ALA A 238 -6.07 4.37 17.87
N TYR A 239 -4.94 3.74 17.54
CA TYR A 239 -4.88 2.77 16.46
C TYR A 239 -5.65 1.51 16.82
N VAL A 240 -6.51 1.06 15.90
CA VAL A 240 -7.24 -0.20 15.98
C VAL A 240 -6.78 -1.09 14.83
N VAL A 241 -6.32 -2.29 15.19
CA VAL A 241 -5.70 -3.23 14.26
C VAL A 241 -6.62 -4.42 14.06
N ARG A 242 -6.95 -4.71 12.81
CA ARG A 242 -7.64 -5.94 12.41
C ARG A 242 -6.75 -6.71 11.46
N GLU A 243 -6.53 -7.98 11.74
CA GLU A 243 -5.84 -8.85 10.79
C GLU A 243 -6.64 -8.93 9.49
N ALA A 244 -5.93 -8.88 8.36
CA ALA A 244 -6.59 -9.09 7.07
C ALA A 244 -7.16 -10.51 7.05
N ALA A 245 -8.46 -10.64 6.80
CA ALA A 245 -9.10 -11.94 6.69
C ALA A 245 -8.38 -12.77 5.62
N THR A 246 -7.84 -13.91 6.00
CA THR A 246 -7.35 -14.88 5.03
C THR A 246 -8.52 -15.27 4.15
N ARG A 247 -8.40 -15.14 2.82
CA ARG A 247 -9.47 -15.46 1.84
C ARG A 247 -10.07 -16.86 2.03
N LEU A 248 -9.39 -17.75 2.75
CA LEU A 248 -9.85 -19.09 3.17
C LEU A 248 -11.06 -19.07 4.12
N ALA A 249 -11.29 -18.01 4.91
CA ALA A 249 -12.40 -17.95 5.85
C ALA A 249 -13.76 -17.63 5.17
N LEU A 250 -13.74 -16.86 4.08
CA LEU A 250 -14.98 -16.45 3.39
C LEU A 250 -15.64 -17.59 2.57
N VAL A 251 -14.85 -18.59 2.16
CA VAL A 251 -15.37 -19.73 1.39
C VAL A 251 -16.11 -20.73 2.30
N ARG A 252 -15.76 -20.80 3.59
CA ARG A 252 -16.43 -21.72 4.54
C ARG A 252 -17.78 -21.23 5.03
N THR A 253 -18.09 -19.94 4.92
CA THR A 253 -19.40 -19.39 5.34
C THR A 253 -20.44 -19.35 4.21
N GLY A 254 -20.09 -19.76 2.99
CA GLY A 254 -20.98 -19.70 1.81
C GLY A 254 -21.65 -21.02 1.39
N LYS A 255 -21.52 -22.10 2.17
CA LYS A 255 -22.12 -23.41 1.83
C LYS A 255 -22.91 -24.01 2.99
N LYS A 256 -24.09 -23.47 3.26
CA LYS A 256 -25.19 -24.17 3.96
C LYS A 256 -26.52 -23.61 3.47
N GLY A 257 -27.36 -24.49 2.91
CA GLY A 257 -28.73 -24.17 2.49
C GLY A 257 -29.09 -24.74 1.13
N GLY A 258 -28.94 -26.05 0.95
CA GLY A 258 -29.43 -26.78 -0.21
C GLY A 258 -29.94 -28.14 0.24
N ASP A 259 -31.25 -28.31 0.08
CA ASP A 259 -32.04 -29.54 0.07
C ASP A 259 -32.44 -30.20 1.40
N ASP A 260 -33.77 -30.24 1.61
CA ASP A 260 -34.52 -31.44 2.02
C ASP A 260 -36.02 -31.08 2.13
N GLY A 261 -36.86 -31.79 1.38
CA GLY A 261 -38.30 -31.79 1.59
C GLY A 261 -39.12 -32.18 0.37
N GLY A 262 -38.99 -33.42 -0.07
CA GLY A 262 -39.98 -34.06 -0.94
C GLY A 262 -41.23 -34.44 -0.16
N ASP A 263 -42.39 -34.22 -0.80
CA ASP A 263 -43.53 -35.14 -0.90
C ASP A 263 -44.33 -34.77 -2.17
#